data_AF-A0A428B8V5-F1
#
_entry.id   AF-A0A428B8V5-F1
#
_cell.length_a   1.000
_cell.length_b   1.000
_cell.length_c   1.000
_cell.angle_alpha   90.00
_cell.angle_beta   90.00
_cell.angle_gamma   90.00
#
_symmetry.space_group_name_H-M   'P 1'
#
loop_
_entity.id
_entity.type
_entity.pdbx_description
1 polymer ?
#
loop_
_entity_poly.entity_id
_entity_poly.type
_entity_poly.pdbx_seq_one_letter_code
_entity_poly.pdbx_strand_id
1 'polypeptide(L)'
;MRKNRSYSLKQKRANKHLRGIKKYTLSNEQKGFDDVSTFDMLFETNVKYRVFAILGGVSGLISLALVSVNLFLGFNAYVIVELVNTSPTFLKLVGVKEVSFMTVFESFYFGSVELMRDMFVTIFVAIIVFSLSLYIIWATEKKADINSLTNQFYEKIRNDK
;
A
#
# COMPACT_ATOMS: atom_id res chain seq x y z
N MET A 1 -78.88 -21.71 16.48
CA MET A 1 -77.54 -21.45 15.89
C MET A 1 -77.09 -22.66 15.08
N ARG A 2 -77.04 -22.54 13.74
CA ARG A 2 -76.64 -23.62 12.81
C ARG A 2 -75.13 -23.56 12.52
N LYS A 3 -74.40 -24.65 12.77
CA LYS A 3 -72.98 -24.84 12.42
C LYS A 3 -72.87 -25.17 10.92
N ASN A 4 -72.24 -24.29 10.13
CA ASN A 4 -71.88 -24.59 8.75
C ASN A 4 -70.49 -25.27 8.71
N ARG A 5 -70.48 -26.56 8.33
CA ARG A 5 -69.32 -27.24 7.75
C ARG A 5 -69.29 -26.92 6.26
N SER A 6 -68.20 -26.29 5.78
CA SER A 6 -67.61 -26.53 4.44
C SER A 6 -66.58 -25.44 4.10
N TYR A 7 -65.31 -25.62 4.45
CA TYR A 7 -64.17 -25.00 3.72
C TYR A 7 -62.90 -25.84 3.92
N SER A 8 -62.99 -27.15 3.69
CA SER A 8 -61.81 -27.93 3.29
C SER A 8 -61.54 -27.64 1.80
N LEU A 9 -60.27 -27.38 1.46
CA LEU A 9 -59.72 -27.21 0.10
C LEU A 9 -59.78 -25.80 -0.50
N LYS A 10 -59.08 -24.85 0.14
CA LYS A 10 -58.22 -23.92 -0.61
C LYS A 10 -56.82 -23.94 -0.01
N GLN A 11 -56.16 -25.09 -0.17
CA GLN A 11 -54.71 -25.19 -0.09
C GLN A 11 -54.15 -24.32 -1.23
N LYS A 12 -53.82 -23.08 -0.89
CA LYS A 12 -53.19 -22.11 -1.79
C LYS A 12 -51.90 -22.77 -2.28
N ARG A 13 -51.87 -23.22 -3.55
CA ARG A 13 -50.67 -23.76 -4.19
C ARG A 13 -49.54 -22.77 -3.97
N ALA A 14 -48.48 -23.19 -3.28
CA ALA A 14 -47.26 -22.42 -3.19
C ALA A 14 -46.77 -22.15 -4.62
N ASN A 15 -46.57 -20.87 -4.95
CA ASN A 15 -46.08 -20.43 -6.24
C ASN A 15 -44.77 -21.17 -6.56
N LYS A 16 -44.83 -22.06 -7.56
CA LYS A 16 -43.72 -22.91 -8.03
C LYS A 16 -42.59 -22.10 -8.71
N HIS A 17 -42.73 -20.77 -8.78
CA HIS A 17 -41.81 -19.85 -9.44
C HIS A 17 -40.74 -19.21 -8.55
N LEU A 18 -40.69 -19.49 -7.24
CA LEU A 18 -39.58 -19.08 -6.37
C LEU A 18 -38.49 -20.15 -6.24
N ARG A 19 -38.37 -21.03 -7.25
CA ARG A 19 -37.33 -22.06 -7.32
C ARG A 19 -36.06 -21.44 -7.90
N GLY A 20 -35.38 -20.60 -7.11
CA GLY A 20 -34.13 -19.97 -7.56
C GLY A 20 -33.42 -19.08 -6.54
N ILE A 21 -34.11 -18.57 -5.53
CA ILE A 21 -33.43 -17.84 -4.45
C ILE A 21 -33.05 -18.86 -3.39
N LYS A 22 -31.93 -19.56 -3.60
CA LYS A 22 -31.21 -20.22 -2.51
C LYS A 22 -30.86 -19.12 -1.50
N LYS A 23 -31.66 -18.99 -0.44
CA LYS A 23 -31.18 -18.41 0.80
C LYS A 23 -30.13 -19.37 1.30
N TYR A 24 -28.86 -19.02 1.08
CA TYR A 24 -27.76 -19.65 1.78
C TYR A 24 -27.95 -19.29 3.26
N THR A 25 -28.55 -20.20 4.02
CA THR A 25 -28.39 -20.19 5.46
C THR A 25 -26.91 -20.45 5.68
N LEU A 26 -26.15 -19.38 5.96
CA LEU A 26 -24.76 -19.44 6.41
C LEU A 26 -24.75 -20.30 7.67
N SER A 27 -24.54 -21.60 7.48
CA SER A 27 -24.35 -22.56 8.56
C SER A 27 -23.01 -22.24 9.20
N ASN A 28 -23.02 -21.78 10.45
CA ASN A 28 -22.10 -22.01 11.60
C ASN A 28 -20.61 -22.38 11.41
N GLU A 29 -20.03 -22.41 10.22
CA GLU A 29 -18.59 -22.45 9.93
C GLU A 29 -17.97 -21.06 9.99
N GLN A 30 -18.76 -20.02 10.24
CA GLN A 30 -18.33 -18.63 10.32
C GLN A 30 -17.54 -18.29 11.61
N LYS A 31 -16.81 -19.27 12.18
CA LYS A 31 -16.04 -19.13 13.43
C LYS A 31 -14.52 -19.04 13.23
N GLY A 32 -14.05 -19.04 11.98
CA GLY A 32 -12.66 -18.71 11.63
C GLY A 32 -12.53 -17.65 10.53
N PHE A 33 -13.63 -16.91 10.28
CA PHE A 33 -13.81 -16.08 9.08
C PHE A 33 -13.53 -14.58 9.29
N ASP A 34 -13.27 -14.14 10.53
CA ASP A 34 -13.11 -12.72 10.89
C ASP A 34 -11.66 -12.21 10.80
N ASP A 35 -10.69 -13.06 10.42
CA ASP A 35 -9.25 -12.75 10.53
C ASP A 35 -8.57 -12.31 9.22
N VAL A 36 -9.26 -12.32 8.08
CA VAL A 36 -8.64 -11.96 6.78
C VAL A 36 -8.91 -10.49 6.45
N SER A 37 -7.85 -9.72 6.26
CA SER A 37 -7.98 -8.29 5.98
C SER A 37 -8.54 -8.02 4.57
N THR A 38 -9.18 -6.86 4.38
CA THR A 38 -9.60 -6.38 3.05
C THR A 38 -8.43 -6.31 2.08
N PHE A 39 -7.25 -5.97 2.58
CA PHE A 39 -6.01 -5.98 1.81
C PHE A 39 -5.70 -7.37 1.28
N ASP A 40 -5.68 -8.39 2.14
CA ASP A 40 -5.33 -9.77 1.75
C ASP A 40 -6.32 -10.33 0.74
N MET A 41 -7.62 -10.07 0.95
CA MET A 41 -8.66 -10.50 0.02
C MET A 41 -8.52 -9.81 -1.36
N LEU A 42 -8.28 -8.49 -1.40
CA LEU A 42 -8.08 -7.75 -2.64
C LEU A 42 -6.76 -8.13 -3.32
N PHE A 43 -5.71 -8.37 -2.56
CA PHE A 43 -4.41 -8.78 -3.07
C PHE A 43 -4.51 -10.11 -3.83
N GLU A 44 -5.30 -11.04 -3.31
CA GLU A 44 -5.51 -12.32 -3.98
C GLU A 44 -6.49 -12.26 -5.15
N THR A 45 -7.61 -11.56 -4.99
CA THR A 45 -8.69 -11.60 -5.98
C THR A 45 -8.57 -10.57 -7.10
N ASN A 46 -7.86 -9.46 -6.87
CA ASN A 46 -7.78 -8.34 -7.81
C ASN A 46 -6.35 -8.10 -8.31
N VAL A 47 -6.10 -8.49 -9.56
CA VAL A 47 -4.78 -8.35 -10.21
C VAL A 47 -4.29 -6.91 -10.26
N LYS A 48 -5.18 -5.94 -10.55
CA LYS A 48 -4.79 -4.52 -10.61
C LYS A 48 -4.37 -4.03 -9.23
N TYR A 49 -5.16 -4.35 -8.22
CA TYR A 49 -4.84 -4.00 -6.83
C TYR A 49 -3.50 -4.59 -6.41
N ARG A 50 -3.25 -5.87 -6.71
CA ARG A 50 -1.98 -6.54 -6.43
C ARG A 50 -0.78 -5.86 -7.08
N VAL A 51 -0.88 -5.47 -8.35
CA VAL A 51 0.20 -4.76 -9.06
C VAL A 51 0.53 -3.44 -8.35
N PHE A 52 -0.48 -2.65 -7.99
CA PHE A 52 -0.26 -1.39 -7.28
C PHE A 52 0.23 -1.60 -5.84
N ALA A 53 -0.22 -2.65 -5.15
CA ALA A 53 0.29 -3.01 -3.83
C ALA A 53 1.79 -3.33 -3.87
N ILE A 54 2.23 -4.14 -4.84
CA ILE A 54 3.66 -4.46 -5.04
C ILE A 54 4.44 -3.21 -5.44
N LEU A 55 3.93 -2.43 -6.40
CA LEU A 55 4.59 -1.22 -6.89
C LEU A 55 4.74 -0.18 -5.77
N GLY A 56 3.69 0.02 -4.98
CA GLY A 56 3.69 0.87 -3.79
C GLY A 56 4.67 0.37 -2.73
N GLY A 57 4.68 -0.92 -2.42
CA GLY A 57 5.62 -1.50 -1.47
C GLY A 57 7.09 -1.27 -1.88
N VAL A 58 7.44 -1.60 -3.12
CA VAL A 58 8.80 -1.46 -3.64
C VAL A 58 9.23 0.01 -3.71
N SER A 59 8.39 0.87 -4.28
CA SER A 59 8.69 2.30 -4.38
C SER A 59 8.78 2.99 -3.01
N GLY A 60 7.95 2.57 -2.05
CA GLY A 60 8.01 3.05 -0.67
C GLY A 60 9.31 2.66 0.02
N LEU A 61 9.76 1.41 -0.12
CA LEU A 61 11.03 0.94 0.43
C LEU A 61 12.23 1.68 -0.18
N ILE A 62 12.25 1.83 -1.51
CA ILE A 62 13.31 2.57 -2.21
C ILE A 62 13.32 4.02 -1.73
N SER A 63 12.16 4.68 -1.70
CA SER A 63 12.05 6.07 -1.24
C SER A 63 12.56 6.23 0.18
N LEU A 64 12.12 5.35 1.09
CA LEU A 64 12.54 5.39 2.50
C LEU A 64 14.05 5.25 2.63
N ALA A 65 14.64 4.23 2.01
CA ALA A 65 16.08 3.99 2.08
C ALA A 65 16.88 5.17 1.50
N LEU A 66 16.51 5.63 0.29
CA LEU A 66 17.25 6.70 -0.38
C LEU A 66 17.12 8.05 0.33
N VAL A 67 15.93 8.39 0.83
CA VAL A 67 15.70 9.61 1.62
C VAL A 67 16.51 9.56 2.91
N SER A 68 16.46 8.45 3.65
CA SER A 68 17.23 8.30 4.89
C SER A 68 18.73 8.41 4.66
N VAL A 69 19.27 7.76 3.62
CA VAL A 69 20.69 7.88 3.26
C VAL A 69 21.04 9.32 2.87
N ASN A 70 20.24 9.98 2.05
CA ASN A 70 20.50 11.35 1.62
C ASN A 70 20.47 12.35 2.77
N LEU A 71 19.50 12.22 3.69
CA LEU A 71 19.44 13.03 4.90
C LEU A 71 20.66 12.81 5.79
N PHE A 72 21.10 11.56 5.93
CA PHE A 72 22.31 11.24 6.68
C PHE A 72 23.55 11.86 6.04
N LEU A 73 23.71 11.76 4.71
CA LEU A 73 24.81 12.41 4.00
C LEU A 73 24.77 13.94 4.15
N GLY A 74 23.58 14.54 4.06
CA GLY A 74 23.39 15.97 4.24
C GLY A 74 23.78 16.42 5.65
N PHE A 75 23.39 15.66 6.66
CA PHE A 75 23.79 15.92 8.05
C PHE A 75 25.32 15.84 8.23
N ASN A 76 25.97 14.81 7.68
CA ASN A 76 27.43 14.71 7.74
C ASN A 76 28.13 15.87 7.03
N ALA A 77 27.64 16.28 5.85
CA ALA A 77 28.18 17.43 5.12
C ALA A 77 28.07 18.72 5.95
N TYR A 78 26.92 18.94 6.59
CA TYR A 78 26.72 20.06 7.50
C TYR A 78 27.71 20.05 8.66
N VAL A 79 27.86 18.92 9.35
CA VAL A 79 28.78 18.78 10.49
C VAL A 79 30.24 19.01 10.07
N ILE A 80 30.65 18.47 8.92
CA ILE A 80 32.02 18.65 8.41
C ILE A 80 32.30 20.13 8.11
N VAL A 81 31.38 20.81 7.42
CA VAL A 81 31.51 22.24 7.11
C VAL A 81 31.64 23.05 8.38
N GLU A 82 30.77 22.80 9.36
CA GLU A 82 30.78 23.51 10.63
C GLU A 82 32.11 23.30 11.38
N LEU A 83 32.58 22.05 11.47
CA LEU A 83 33.86 21.71 12.13
C LEU A 83 35.07 22.36 11.45
N VAL A 84 35.12 22.32 10.13
CA VAL A 84 36.25 22.85 9.34
C VAL A 84 36.27 24.37 9.40
N ASN A 85 35.12 25.02 9.20
CA ASN A 85 35.04 26.48 9.15
C ASN A 85 35.14 27.13 10.54
N THR A 86 34.75 26.42 11.61
CA THR A 86 34.91 26.90 12.99
C THR A 86 36.36 26.78 13.49
N SER A 87 37.23 26.03 12.80
CA SER A 87 38.63 25.85 13.19
C SER A 87 39.58 26.69 12.30
N PRO A 88 39.86 27.95 12.67
CA PRO A 88 40.79 28.81 11.91
C PRO A 88 42.21 28.24 11.87
N THR A 89 42.57 27.40 12.83
CA THR A 89 43.86 26.69 12.87
C THR A 89 43.93 25.60 11.80
N PHE A 90 42.86 24.85 11.57
CA PHE A 90 42.81 23.80 10.56
C PHE A 90 42.88 24.38 9.14
N LEU A 91 42.09 25.41 8.84
CA LEU A 91 42.10 26.08 7.53
C LEU A 91 43.48 26.68 7.20
N LYS A 92 44.17 27.29 8.17
CA LYS A 92 45.54 27.80 8.00
C LYS A 92 46.57 26.69 7.77
N LEU A 93 46.43 25.55 8.44
CA LEU A 93 47.41 24.46 8.41
C LEU A 93 47.31 23.64 7.12
N VAL A 94 46.10 23.48 6.58
CA VAL A 94 45.86 22.78 5.30
C VAL A 94 45.87 23.75 4.11
N GLY A 95 45.92 25.07 4.34
CA GLY A 95 45.98 26.09 3.28
C GLY A 95 44.72 26.18 2.43
N VAL A 96 43.59 25.69 2.93
CA VAL A 96 42.31 25.63 2.21
C VAL A 96 41.46 26.84 2.58
N LYS A 97 40.77 27.43 1.60
CA LYS A 97 39.70 28.41 1.85
C LYS A 97 38.50 27.73 2.51
N GLU A 98 37.56 28.54 3.03
CA GLU A 98 36.28 28.04 3.57
C GLU A 98 35.67 26.95 2.70
N VAL A 99 35.27 25.85 3.35
CA VAL A 99 34.69 24.70 2.68
C VAL A 99 33.18 24.89 2.60
N SER A 100 32.61 24.75 1.41
CA SER A 100 31.17 24.88 1.20
C SER A 100 30.44 23.55 1.42
N PHE A 101 29.19 23.63 1.89
CA PHE A 101 28.31 22.47 1.99
C PHE A 101 28.21 21.70 0.69
N MET A 102 28.04 22.42 -0.42
CA MET A 102 27.86 21.80 -1.73
C MET A 102 29.09 20.96 -2.11
N THR A 103 30.29 21.49 -1.89
CA THR A 103 31.55 20.77 -2.19
C THR A 103 31.70 19.50 -1.36
N VAL A 104 31.36 19.54 -0.07
CA VAL A 104 31.43 18.35 0.80
C VAL A 104 30.35 17.34 0.42
N PHE A 105 29.13 17.82 0.19
CA PHE A 105 28.01 16.95 -0.17
C PHE A 105 28.24 16.25 -1.52
N GLU A 106 28.74 16.97 -2.53
CA GLU A 106 29.16 16.40 -3.82
C GLU A 106 30.27 15.36 -3.67
N SER A 107 31.19 15.53 -2.71
CA SER A 107 32.26 14.55 -2.45
C SER A 107 31.73 13.17 -2.04
N PHE A 108 30.58 13.09 -1.37
CA PHE A 108 29.92 11.82 -1.07
C PHE A 108 29.36 11.12 -2.31
N TYR A 109 29.20 11.86 -3.41
CA TYR A 109 28.85 11.35 -4.73
C TYR A 109 30.08 11.22 -5.64
N PHE A 110 31.25 10.97 -5.05
CA PHE A 110 32.53 10.87 -5.76
C PHE A 110 32.90 12.15 -6.55
N GLY A 111 32.37 13.31 -6.13
CA GLY A 111 32.53 14.57 -6.85
C GLY A 111 31.68 14.69 -8.12
N SER A 112 30.75 13.77 -8.35
CA SER A 112 29.87 13.79 -9.52
C SER A 112 28.53 14.44 -9.22
N VAL A 113 28.33 15.65 -9.75
CA VAL A 113 27.05 16.37 -9.72
C VAL A 113 25.96 15.60 -10.45
N GLU A 114 26.32 14.85 -11.49
CA GLU A 114 25.38 14.02 -12.24
C GLU A 114 24.82 12.89 -11.37
N LEU A 115 25.69 12.15 -10.66
CA LEU A 115 25.24 11.09 -9.75
C LEU A 115 24.36 11.65 -8.63
N MET A 116 24.74 12.77 -8.03
CA MET A 116 23.93 13.43 -7.02
C MET A 116 22.54 13.79 -7.56
N ARG A 117 22.47 14.41 -8.74
CA ARG A 117 21.20 14.79 -9.38
C ARG A 117 20.35 13.56 -9.70
N ASP A 118 20.95 12.52 -10.27
CA ASP A 118 20.25 11.30 -10.66
C ASP A 118 19.66 10.59 -9.43
N MET A 119 20.34 10.65 -8.29
CA MET A 119 19.82 10.17 -7.01
C MET A 119 18.59 10.96 -6.55
N PHE A 120 18.61 12.29 -6.61
CA PHE A 120 17.43 13.11 -6.29
C PHE A 120 16.27 12.86 -7.25
N VAL A 121 16.54 12.72 -8.55
CA VAL A 121 15.51 12.38 -9.55
C VAL A 121 14.90 11.01 -9.24
N THR A 122 15.73 10.02 -8.91
CA THR A 122 15.27 8.68 -8.54
C THR A 122 14.36 8.71 -7.32
N ILE A 123 14.74 9.47 -6.28
CA ILE A 123 13.90 9.68 -5.09
C ILE A 123 12.55 10.29 -5.47
N PHE A 124 12.57 11.35 -6.27
CA PHE A 124 11.35 12.05 -6.67
C PHE A 124 10.39 11.15 -7.46
N VAL A 125 10.92 10.39 -8.43
CA VAL A 125 10.14 9.42 -9.21
C VAL A 125 9.58 8.33 -8.30
N ALA A 126 10.37 7.79 -7.37
CA ALA A 126 9.92 6.77 -6.44
C ALA A 126 8.78 7.28 -5.53
N ILE A 127 8.86 8.52 -5.04
CA ILE A 127 7.80 9.15 -4.24
C ILE A 127 6.50 9.33 -5.04
N ILE A 128 6.60 9.74 -6.31
CA ILE A 128 5.42 9.86 -7.19
C ILE A 128 4.75 8.51 -7.38
N VAL A 129 5.53 7.48 -7.73
CA VAL A 129 5.04 6.12 -7.95
C VAL A 129 4.41 5.56 -6.67
N PHE A 130 5.03 5.81 -5.52
CA PHE A 130 4.51 5.41 -4.22
C PHE A 130 3.15 6.07 -3.93
N SER A 131 3.08 7.39 -4.10
CA SER A 131 1.88 8.19 -3.84
C SER A 131 0.70 7.79 -4.73
N LEU A 132 0.97 7.58 -6.03
CA LEU A 132 -0.05 7.10 -6.98
C LEU A 132 -0.54 5.69 -6.62
N SER A 133 0.37 4.81 -6.21
CA SER A 133 0.03 3.45 -5.80
C SER A 133 -0.86 3.46 -4.56
N LEU A 134 -0.51 4.24 -3.54
CA LEU A 134 -1.33 4.41 -2.34
C LEU A 134 -2.72 4.97 -2.66
N TYR A 135 -2.80 5.96 -3.55
CA TYR A 135 -4.08 6.52 -3.96
C TYR A 135 -5.00 5.47 -4.59
N ILE A 136 -4.47 4.64 -5.50
CA ILE A 136 -5.25 3.62 -6.20
C ILE A 136 -5.67 2.49 -5.24
N ILE A 137 -4.77 2.06 -4.35
CA ILE A 137 -5.07 1.07 -3.31
C ILE A 137 -6.23 1.58 -2.45
N TRP A 138 -6.11 2.79 -1.91
CA TRP A 138 -7.13 3.40 -1.06
C TRP A 138 -8.46 3.59 -1.78
N ALA A 139 -8.44 4.04 -3.04
CA ALA A 139 -9.64 4.20 -3.85
C ALA A 139 -10.33 2.87 -4.15
N THR A 140 -9.57 1.77 -4.26
CA THR A 140 -10.10 0.42 -4.49
C THR A 140 -10.72 -0.16 -3.22
N GLU A 141 -10.03 -0.03 -2.09
CA GLU A 141 -10.53 -0.46 -0.78
C GLU A 141 -11.84 0.24 -0.42
N LYS A 142 -11.93 1.55 -0.64
CA LYS A 142 -13.16 2.32 -0.38
C LYS A 142 -14.36 1.87 -1.21
N LYS A 143 -14.14 1.30 -2.40
CA LYS A 143 -15.20 0.87 -3.31
C LYS A 143 -15.53 -0.62 -3.17
N ALA A 144 -14.75 -1.37 -2.39
CA ALA A 144 -14.93 -2.81 -2.24
C ALA A 144 -16.19 -3.11 -1.40
N ASP A 145 -17.12 -3.87 -1.97
CA ASP A 145 -18.19 -4.50 -1.18
C ASP A 145 -17.61 -5.73 -0.48
N ILE A 146 -17.45 -5.63 0.85
CA ILE A 146 -16.81 -6.64 1.68
C ILE A 146 -17.49 -8.00 1.50
N ASN A 147 -18.83 -8.06 1.47
CA ASN A 147 -19.55 -9.34 1.37
C ASN A 147 -19.28 -10.03 0.02
N SER A 148 -19.26 -9.24 -1.07
CA SER A 148 -18.95 -9.75 -2.40
C SER A 148 -17.50 -10.22 -2.50
N LEU A 149 -16.57 -9.42 -1.97
CA LEU A 149 -15.14 -9.70 -1.98
C LEU A 149 -14.79 -10.97 -1.18
N THR A 150 -15.36 -11.12 0.02
CA THR A 150 -15.19 -12.31 0.85
C THR A 150 -15.64 -13.57 0.12
N ASN A 151 -16.80 -13.53 -0.55
CA ASN A 151 -17.29 -14.68 -1.33
C ASN A 151 -16.34 -15.03 -2.48
N GLN A 152 -15.86 -14.04 -3.23
CA GLN A 152 -14.91 -14.25 -4.34
C GLN A 152 -13.58 -14.86 -3.85
N PHE A 153 -13.08 -14.39 -2.70
CA PHE A 153 -11.84 -14.88 -2.11
C PHE A 153 -11.93 -16.37 -1.74
N TYR A 154 -13.02 -16.79 -1.08
CA TYR A 154 -13.20 -18.20 -0.72
C TYR A 154 -13.50 -19.10 -1.91
N GLU A 155 -14.23 -18.61 -2.92
CA GLU A 155 -14.44 -19.35 -4.17
C GLU A 155 -13.10 -19.63 -4.86
N LYS A 156 -12.22 -18.63 -4.92
CA LYS A 156 -10.87 -18.77 -5.46
C LYS A 156 -10.05 -19.81 -4.67
N ILE A 157 -9.98 -19.70 -3.34
CA ILE A 157 -9.24 -20.65 -2.49
C ILE A 157 -9.76 -22.08 -2.63
N ARG A 158 -11.08 -22.26 -2.76
CA ARG A 158 -11.67 -23.60 -2.95
C ARG A 158 -11.29 -24.21 -4.30
N ASN A 159 -11.23 -23.41 -5.36
CA ASN A 159 -10.91 -23.88 -6.70
C ASN A 159 -9.42 -24.12 -6.91
N ASP A 160 -8.56 -23.47 -6.12
CA ASP A 160 -7.10 -23.64 -6.16
C ASP A 160 -6.59 -24.85 -5.34
N LYS A 161 -7.48 -25.57 -4.63
CA LYS A 161 -7.19 -26.81 -3.88
C LYS A 161 -7.56 -28.07 -4.68
#